data_AF-A0A7W0CHC2-F1
#
_entry.id   AF-A0A7W0CHC2-F1
#
_cell.length_a   1.000
_cell.length_b   1.000
_cell.length_c   1.000
_cell.angle_alpha   90.00
_cell.angle_beta   90.00
_cell.angle_gamma   90.00
#
_symmetry.space_group_name_H-M   'P 1'
#
loop_
_entity.id
_entity.type
_entity.pdbx_description
1 polymer ?
#
loop_
_entity_poly.entity_id
_entity_poly.type
_entity_poly.pdbx_seq_one_letter_code
_entity_poly.pdbx_strand_id
1 'polypeptide(L)'
;MNLGPTEILLFLAIPTIIMGFGVVLVARSAKARSRASIPRRHLDPHELDTTVQTLVTDGQHVQAIKLVREHTGMRLIDAKNLVDGVARGQSLLQHPAIQRLAPRQPHIAPYGPDLATRVRDLKAAGRTDQAIFLVRGETGMDEEAATKFVDIL
;
A
#
# COMPACT_ATOMS: atom_id res chain seq x y z
N MET A 1 54.50 -35.37 -10.13
CA MET A 1 53.21 -34.71 -9.82
C MET A 1 53.11 -33.48 -10.70
N ASN A 2 52.59 -33.64 -11.92
CA ASN A 2 52.44 -32.53 -12.87
C ASN A 2 51.03 -31.99 -12.71
N LEU A 3 50.90 -30.85 -12.02
CA LEU A 3 49.68 -30.06 -11.98
C LEU A 3 49.49 -29.40 -13.35
N GLY A 4 48.36 -29.65 -13.99
CA GLY A 4 48.10 -29.14 -15.33
C GLY A 4 47.89 -27.61 -15.34
N PRO A 5 48.15 -26.92 -16.46
CA PRO A 5 47.91 -25.48 -16.58
C PRO A 5 46.44 -25.08 -16.34
N THR A 6 45.51 -26.03 -16.43
CA THR A 6 44.09 -25.86 -16.13
C THR A 6 43.78 -25.82 -14.62
N GLU A 7 44.57 -26.49 -13.78
CA GLU A 7 44.35 -26.53 -12.32
C GLU A 7 44.86 -25.24 -11.64
N ILE A 8 45.94 -24.65 -12.15
CA ILE A 8 46.50 -23.38 -11.64
C ILE A 8 45.53 -22.21 -11.91
N LEU A 9 44.78 -22.26 -13.01
CA LEU A 9 43.81 -21.23 -13.39
C LEU A 9 42.55 -21.26 -12.51
N LEU A 10 42.21 -22.43 -11.95
CA LEU A 10 41.03 -22.63 -11.11
C LEU A 10 41.27 -22.15 -9.66
N PHE A 11 42.48 -22.35 -9.11
CA PHE A 11 42.82 -21.90 -7.76
C PHE A 11 43.06 -20.39 -7.63
N LEU A 12 43.43 -19.69 -8.70
CA LEU A 12 43.69 -18.24 -8.68
C LEU A 12 42.41 -17.39 -8.91
N ALA A 13 41.35 -17.98 -9.47
CA ALA A 13 40.06 -17.32 -9.69
C ALA A 13 39.18 -17.23 -8.43
N ILE A 14 39.32 -18.18 -7.50
CA ILE A 14 38.48 -18.25 -6.29
C ILE A 14 38.78 -17.11 -5.29
N PRO A 15 40.04 -16.78 -4.94
CA PRO A 15 40.32 -15.72 -3.97
C PRO A 15 40.09 -14.30 -4.51
N THR A 16 40.17 -14.08 -5.82
CA THR A 16 39.90 -12.75 -6.42
C THR A 16 38.41 -12.41 -6.41
N ILE A 17 37.55 -13.41 -6.62
CA ILE A 17 36.09 -13.26 -6.50
C ILE A 17 35.71 -12.98 -5.04
N ILE A 18 36.30 -13.69 -4.07
CA ILE A 18 35.99 -13.50 -2.64
C ILE A 18 36.51 -12.14 -2.11
N MET A 19 37.72 -11.72 -2.53
CA MET A 19 38.29 -10.42 -2.13
C MET A 19 37.53 -9.23 -2.76
N GLY A 20 37.07 -9.36 -4.01
CA GLY A 20 36.19 -8.36 -4.64
C GLY A 20 34.81 -8.27 -3.98
N PHE A 21 34.26 -9.42 -3.55
CA PHE A 21 32.96 -9.48 -2.88
C PHE A 21 33.00 -8.89 -1.47
N GLY A 22 34.08 -9.12 -0.72
CA GLY A 22 34.27 -8.57 0.63
C GLY A 22 34.35 -7.04 0.66
N VAL A 23 34.99 -6.43 -0.35
CA VAL A 23 35.14 -4.97 -0.43
C VAL A 23 33.86 -4.28 -0.95
N VAL A 24 33.09 -4.93 -1.83
CA VAL A 24 31.80 -4.39 -2.32
C VAL A 24 30.68 -4.52 -1.27
N LEU A 25 30.71 -5.55 -0.41
CA LEU A 25 29.74 -5.69 0.69
C LEU A 25 29.91 -4.64 1.78
N VAL A 26 31.14 -4.20 2.07
CA VAL A 26 31.41 -3.20 3.12
C VAL A 26 31.09 -1.76 2.66
N ALA A 27 31.06 -1.49 1.35
CA ALA A 27 30.76 -0.16 0.81
C ALA A 27 29.26 0.11 0.58
N ARG A 28 28.39 -0.92 0.59
CA ARG A 28 26.93 -0.73 0.42
C ARG A 28 26.13 -0.56 1.71
N SER A 29 26.73 -0.84 2.88
CA SER A 29 26.04 -0.72 4.17
C SER A 29 26.22 0.65 4.86
N ALA A 30 27.11 1.51 4.37
CA ALA A 30 27.51 2.73 5.08
C ALA A 30 26.96 4.06 4.53
N LYS A 31 26.29 4.09 3.36
CA LYS A 31 25.98 5.37 2.68
C LYS A 31 24.56 5.50 2.12
N ALA A 32 23.55 5.27 2.95
CA ALA A 32 22.26 5.96 2.84
C ALA A 32 21.46 5.62 4.12
N ARG A 33 21.56 6.38 5.20
CA ARG A 33 20.81 7.64 5.32
C ARG A 33 19.29 7.47 5.08
N SER A 34 18.73 6.27 5.29
CA SER A 34 17.28 6.07 5.55
C SER A 34 16.94 6.45 6.99
N ARG A 35 17.40 7.65 7.36
CA ARG A 35 16.76 8.53 8.33
C ARG A 35 15.70 9.37 7.61
N ALA A 36 15.25 8.93 6.43
CA ALA A 36 13.90 9.20 5.99
C ALA A 36 12.99 8.54 7.03
N SER A 37 12.70 9.30 8.09
CA SER A 37 11.41 9.25 8.72
C SER A 37 10.40 9.19 7.58
N ILE A 38 9.91 7.99 7.28
CA ILE A 38 8.74 7.82 6.43
C ILE A 38 7.73 8.78 7.07
N PRO A 39 7.32 9.85 6.36
CA PRO A 39 6.31 10.74 6.89
C PRO A 39 5.17 9.86 7.37
N ARG A 40 4.56 10.15 8.53
CA ARG A 40 3.33 9.46 8.97
C ARG A 40 2.14 9.79 8.04
N ARG A 41 2.39 9.88 6.74
CA ARG A 41 1.41 9.93 5.68
C ARG A 41 0.86 8.51 5.62
N HIS A 42 -0.41 8.38 5.94
CA HIS A 42 -1.14 7.15 5.70
C HIS A 42 -1.02 6.88 4.19
N LEU A 43 -0.16 5.94 3.79
CA LEU A 43 -0.02 5.56 2.40
C LEU A 43 -1.31 4.88 1.98
N ASP A 44 -1.80 5.21 0.80
CA ASP A 44 -2.90 4.46 0.22
C ASP A 44 -2.49 2.98 0.08
N PRO A 45 -3.39 2.01 0.28
CA PRO A 45 -3.02 0.59 0.26
C PRO A 45 -2.31 0.15 -1.02
N HIS A 46 -2.64 0.77 -2.15
CA HIS A 46 -2.01 0.51 -3.44
C HIS A 46 -0.58 1.03 -3.51
N GLU A 47 -0.31 2.19 -2.92
CA GLU A 47 1.06 2.73 -2.80
C GLU A 47 1.91 1.86 -1.88
N LEU A 48 1.32 1.37 -0.78
CA LEU A 48 1.96 0.45 0.14
C LEU A 48 2.33 -0.88 -0.53
N ASP A 49 1.41 -1.48 -1.30
CA ASP A 49 1.67 -2.72 -2.07
C ASP A 49 2.82 -2.53 -3.06
N THR A 50 2.78 -1.46 -3.86
CA THR A 50 3.84 -1.12 -4.84
C THR A 50 5.20 -0.95 -4.16
N THR A 51 5.23 -0.17 -3.06
CA THR A 51 6.48 0.11 -2.33
C THR A 51 7.05 -1.16 -1.71
N VAL A 52 6.20 -2.01 -1.12
CA VAL A 52 6.65 -3.29 -0.55
C VAL A 52 7.18 -4.21 -1.65
N GLN A 53 6.52 -4.27 -2.80
CA GLN A 53 6.97 -5.08 -3.93
C GLN A 53 8.34 -4.62 -4.46
N THR A 54 8.58 -3.31 -4.56
CA THR A 54 9.89 -2.76 -4.90
C THR A 54 10.94 -3.17 -3.87
N LEU A 55 10.67 -2.99 -2.57
CA LEU A 55 11.60 -3.35 -1.50
C LEU A 55 11.94 -4.85 -1.48
N VAL A 56 10.98 -5.71 -1.77
CA VAL A 56 11.19 -7.16 -1.88
C VAL A 56 12.05 -7.49 -3.10
N THR A 57 11.78 -6.87 -4.24
CA THR A 57 12.56 -7.06 -5.48
C THR A 57 14.01 -6.59 -5.31
N ASP A 58 14.22 -5.52 -4.55
CA ASP A 58 15.54 -4.97 -4.21
C ASP A 58 16.27 -5.76 -3.09
N GLY A 59 15.67 -6.85 -2.58
CA GLY A 59 16.22 -7.68 -1.51
C GLY A 59 16.17 -7.06 -0.11
N GLN A 60 15.45 -5.95 0.05
CA GLN A 60 15.31 -5.18 1.30
C GLN A 60 14.13 -5.68 2.17
N HIS A 61 14.09 -6.98 2.45
CA HIS A 61 12.99 -7.61 3.19
C HIS A 61 12.76 -7.01 4.59
N VAL A 62 13.82 -6.61 5.30
CA VAL A 62 13.69 -6.01 6.64
C VAL A 62 12.96 -4.67 6.59
N GLN A 63 13.27 -3.84 5.57
CA GLN A 63 12.62 -2.56 5.34
C GLN A 63 11.16 -2.75 4.93
N ALA A 64 10.86 -3.74 4.09
CA ALA A 64 9.49 -4.10 3.73
C ALA A 64 8.67 -4.51 4.96
N ILE A 65 9.21 -5.37 5.83
CA ILE A 65 8.56 -5.79 7.07
C ILE A 65 8.33 -4.60 8.00
N LYS A 66 9.32 -3.71 8.12
CA LYS A 66 9.21 -2.50 8.93
C LYS A 66 8.08 -1.61 8.42
N LEU A 67 8.03 -1.35 7.11
CA LEU A 67 7.00 -0.54 6.47
C LEU A 67 5.60 -1.11 6.72
N VAL A 68 5.41 -2.41 6.50
CA VAL A 68 4.13 -3.10 6.78
C VAL A 68 3.71 -2.92 8.23
N ARG A 69 4.63 -3.10 9.19
CA ARG A 69 4.30 -2.97 10.62
C ARG A 69 3.91 -1.56 11.01
N GLU A 70 4.61 -0.56 10.48
CA GLU A 70 4.35 0.84 10.77
C GLU A 70 2.97 1.28 10.27
N HIS A 71 2.53 0.77 9.12
CA HIS A 71 1.22 1.09 8.55
C HIS A 71 0.08 0.25 9.15
N THR A 72 0.32 -1.02 9.45
CA THR A 72 -0.76 -1.96 9.84
C THR A 72 -0.86 -2.23 11.33
N GLY A 73 0.19 -1.92 12.10
CA GLY A 73 0.31 -2.31 13.50
C GLY A 73 0.48 -3.82 13.71
N MET A 74 0.73 -4.61 12.65
CA MET A 74 0.88 -6.06 12.76
C MET A 74 2.07 -6.47 13.64
N ARG A 75 1.93 -7.64 14.27
CA ARG A 75 3.05 -8.27 14.99
C ARG A 75 4.13 -8.65 13.99
N LEU A 76 5.36 -8.75 14.48
CA LEU A 76 6.53 -9.00 13.63
C LEU A 76 6.40 -10.28 12.79
N ILE A 77 5.84 -11.33 13.37
CA ILE A 77 5.63 -12.60 12.68
C ILE A 77 4.62 -12.48 11.53
N ASP A 78 3.51 -11.77 11.76
CA ASP A 78 2.47 -11.59 10.75
C ASP A 78 2.98 -10.73 9.59
N ALA A 79 3.71 -9.66 9.91
CA ALA A 79 4.32 -8.79 8.91
C ALA A 79 5.39 -9.52 8.09
N LYS A 80 6.20 -10.38 8.71
CA LYS A 80 7.15 -11.23 7.99
C LYS A 80 6.43 -12.18 7.05
N ASN A 81 5.45 -12.92 7.55
CA ASN A 81 4.69 -13.89 6.74
C ASN A 81 4.03 -13.21 5.53
N LEU A 82 3.54 -11.98 5.71
CA LEU A 82 2.97 -11.18 4.63
C LEU A 82 4.02 -10.82 3.57
N VAL A 83 5.18 -10.32 3.99
CA VAL A 83 6.29 -9.96 3.06
C VAL A 83 6.86 -11.20 2.36
N ASP A 84 6.99 -12.32 3.07
CA ASP A 84 7.39 -13.61 2.50
C ASP A 84 6.35 -14.12 1.48
N GLY A 85 5.08 -13.76 1.64
CA GLY A 85 4.04 -13.99 0.63
C GLY A 85 4.27 -13.14 -0.62
N VAL A 86 4.61 -11.85 -0.46
CA VAL A 86 4.94 -10.97 -1.58
C VAL A 86 6.17 -11.46 -2.36
N ALA A 87 7.19 -11.96 -1.66
CA ALA A 87 8.36 -12.59 -2.28
C ALA A 87 7.99 -13.84 -3.11
N ARG A 88 6.88 -14.51 -2.79
CA ARG A 88 6.32 -15.63 -3.55
C ARG A 88 5.32 -15.20 -4.64
N GLY A 89 5.19 -13.90 -4.90
CA GLY A 89 4.29 -13.35 -5.92
C GLY A 89 2.85 -13.12 -5.44
N GLN A 90 2.57 -13.21 -4.14
CA GLN A 90 1.25 -12.88 -3.59
C GLN A 90 1.09 -11.36 -3.47
N SER A 91 -0.08 -10.82 -3.81
CA SER A 91 -0.34 -9.39 -3.61
C SER A 91 -0.66 -9.09 -2.14
N LEU A 92 -0.09 -8.00 -1.64
CA LEU A 92 -0.26 -7.55 -0.26
C LEU A 92 -1.71 -7.08 0.00
N LEU A 93 -2.41 -6.61 -1.04
CA LEU A 93 -3.83 -6.20 -1.02
C LEU A 93 -4.80 -7.33 -0.67
N GLN A 94 -4.39 -8.60 -0.86
CA GLN A 94 -5.22 -9.75 -0.51
C GLN A 94 -5.36 -9.93 1.00
N HIS A 95 -4.51 -9.27 1.80
CA HIS A 95 -4.50 -9.46 3.25
C HIS A 95 -5.55 -8.57 3.95
N PRO A 96 -6.36 -9.11 4.87
CA PRO A 96 -7.49 -8.38 5.48
C PRO A 96 -7.04 -7.19 6.34
N ALA A 97 -5.82 -7.21 6.88
CA ALA A 97 -5.28 -6.07 7.61
C ALA A 97 -4.98 -4.86 6.70
N ILE A 98 -4.71 -5.10 5.42
CA ILE A 98 -4.42 -4.05 4.43
C ILE A 98 -5.73 -3.45 3.90
N GLN A 99 -6.76 -4.28 3.71
CA GLN A 99 -8.09 -3.79 3.36
C GLN A 99 -8.67 -2.83 4.41
N ARG A 100 -8.29 -2.98 5.69
CA ARG A 100 -8.67 -2.04 6.75
C ARG A 100 -7.96 -0.68 6.68
N LEU A 101 -6.83 -0.60 5.98
CA LEU A 101 -6.17 0.68 5.66
C LEU A 101 -6.78 1.35 4.44
N ALA A 102 -7.56 0.62 3.62
CA ALA A 102 -8.21 1.26 2.51
C ALA A 102 -9.13 2.35 3.04
N PRO A 103 -9.06 3.58 2.49
CA PRO A 103 -10.11 4.55 2.75
C PRO A 103 -11.43 3.82 2.49
N ARG A 104 -12.41 3.97 3.40
CA ARG A 104 -13.77 3.47 3.16
C ARG A 104 -14.14 3.96 1.78
N GLN A 105 -14.09 3.08 0.79
CA GLN A 105 -14.55 3.41 -0.54
C GLN A 105 -15.99 3.87 -0.32
N PRO A 106 -16.38 5.06 -0.81
CA PRO A 106 -17.76 5.49 -0.74
C PRO A 106 -18.57 4.31 -1.23
N HIS A 107 -19.44 3.81 -0.36
CA HIS A 107 -20.14 2.57 -0.61
C HIS A 107 -21.02 2.82 -1.82
N ILE A 108 -20.55 2.44 -3.01
CA ILE A 108 -21.42 2.26 -4.16
C ILE A 108 -22.25 1.05 -3.75
N ALA A 109 -23.37 1.33 -3.08
CA ALA A 109 -24.27 0.28 -2.67
C ALA A 109 -24.64 -0.50 -3.94
N PRO A 110 -24.90 -1.82 -3.85
CA PRO A 110 -25.39 -2.60 -4.98
C PRO A 110 -26.63 -2.00 -5.67
N TYR A 111 -27.27 -1.03 -5.01
CA TYR A 111 -28.47 -0.30 -5.42
C TYR A 111 -28.22 1.12 -5.98
N GLY A 112 -26.95 1.52 -6.21
CA GLY A 112 -26.60 2.83 -6.79
C GLY A 112 -25.99 3.83 -5.79
N PRO A 113 -25.72 5.07 -6.22
CA PRO A 113 -25.19 6.13 -5.35
C PRO A 113 -26.14 6.37 -4.17
N ASP A 114 -25.56 6.57 -2.99
CA ASP A 114 -26.34 6.85 -1.78
C ASP A 114 -27.21 8.11 -1.95
N LEU A 115 -28.24 8.24 -1.10
CA LEU A 115 -29.18 9.36 -1.15
C LEU A 115 -28.47 10.73 -1.13
N ALA A 116 -27.47 10.91 -0.28
CA ALA A 116 -26.77 12.19 -0.15
C ALA A 116 -25.95 12.52 -1.41
N THR A 117 -25.32 11.52 -2.02
CA THR A 117 -24.64 11.65 -3.31
C THR A 117 -25.62 12.07 -4.40
N ARG A 118 -26.77 11.38 -4.53
CA ARG A 118 -27.83 11.75 -5.49
C ARG A 118 -28.38 13.16 -5.27
N VAL A 119 -28.53 13.58 -4.01
CA VAL A 119 -28.99 14.92 -3.65
C VAL A 119 -27.97 15.99 -4.04
N ARG A 120 -26.67 15.75 -3.80
CA ARG A 120 -25.60 16.67 -4.25
C ARG A 120 -25.58 16.82 -5.75
N ASP A 121 -25.73 15.72 -6.49
CA ASP A 121 -25.75 15.75 -7.96
C ASP A 121 -26.93 16.59 -8.48
N LEU A 122 -28.13 16.41 -7.89
CA LEU A 122 -29.30 17.21 -8.22
C LEU A 122 -29.12 18.69 -7.87
N LYS A 123 -28.52 19.00 -6.71
CA LYS A 123 -28.21 20.38 -6.30
C LYS A 123 -27.19 21.03 -7.24
N ALA A 124 -26.12 20.33 -7.60
CA ALA A 124 -25.11 20.79 -8.55
C ALA A 124 -25.70 21.02 -9.95
N ALA A 125 -26.72 20.25 -10.34
CA ALA A 125 -27.48 20.44 -11.58
C ALA A 125 -28.54 21.56 -11.50
N GLY A 126 -28.65 22.29 -10.38
CA GLY A 126 -29.65 23.33 -10.15
C GLY A 126 -31.07 22.81 -9.94
N ARG A 127 -31.24 21.51 -9.69
CA ARG A 127 -32.53 20.83 -9.54
C ARG A 127 -32.89 20.63 -8.06
N THR A 128 -32.84 21.70 -7.29
CA THR A 128 -33.03 21.67 -5.82
C THR A 128 -34.40 21.11 -5.44
N ASP A 129 -35.47 21.45 -6.15
CA ASP A 129 -36.82 20.95 -5.87
C ASP A 129 -36.91 19.42 -6.02
N GLN A 130 -36.22 18.86 -7.03
CA GLN A 130 -36.15 17.41 -7.23
C GLN A 130 -35.36 16.74 -6.12
N ALA A 131 -34.31 17.40 -5.62
CA ALA A 131 -33.53 16.91 -4.49
C ALA A 131 -34.36 16.85 -3.19
N ILE A 132 -35.14 17.90 -2.92
CA ILE A 132 -36.06 17.94 -1.77
C ILE A 132 -37.12 16.84 -1.91
N PHE A 133 -37.73 16.70 -3.10
CA PHE A 133 -38.71 15.63 -3.35
C PHE A 133 -38.11 14.23 -3.13
N LEU A 134 -36.90 13.99 -3.63
CA LEU A 134 -36.20 12.72 -3.45
C LEU A 134 -35.98 12.41 -1.96
N VAL A 135 -35.52 13.38 -1.17
CA VAL A 135 -35.28 13.22 0.27
C VAL A 135 -36.59 12.88 0.99
N ARG A 136 -37.67 13.62 0.71
CA ARG A 136 -38.99 13.36 1.30
C ARG A 136 -39.50 11.96 0.96
N GLY A 137 -39.35 11.56 -0.30
CA GLY A 137 -39.81 10.25 -0.79
C GLY A 137 -39.08 9.07 -0.14
N GLU A 138 -37.76 9.18 0.06
CA GLU A 138 -36.97 8.08 0.62
C GLU A 138 -36.90 8.04 2.16
N THR A 139 -37.01 9.20 2.81
CA THR A 139 -36.83 9.30 4.27
C THR A 139 -38.13 9.54 5.04
N GLY A 140 -39.20 9.98 4.36
CA GLY A 140 -40.43 10.44 5.00
C GLY A 140 -40.31 11.79 5.71
N MET A 141 -39.21 12.52 5.52
CA MET A 141 -39.04 13.87 6.06
C MET A 141 -40.13 14.83 5.55
N ASP A 142 -40.50 15.78 6.39
CA ASP A 142 -41.28 16.93 5.97
C ASP A 142 -40.46 17.89 5.09
N GLU A 143 -41.13 18.87 4.49
CA GLU A 143 -40.53 19.79 3.53
C GLU A 143 -39.46 20.69 4.13
N GLU A 144 -39.65 21.14 5.37
CA GLU A 144 -38.70 22.02 6.05
C GLU A 144 -37.42 21.24 6.42
N ALA A 145 -37.57 20.02 6.95
CA ALA A 145 -36.48 19.12 7.27
C ALA A 145 -35.71 18.70 6.00
N ALA A 146 -36.41 18.38 4.92
CA ALA A 146 -35.79 18.01 3.65
C ALA A 146 -35.03 19.19 3.02
N THR A 147 -35.58 20.40 3.10
CA THR A 147 -34.90 21.62 2.61
C THR A 147 -33.61 21.86 3.37
N LYS A 148 -33.63 21.77 4.71
CA LYS A 148 -32.43 21.88 5.54
C LYS A 148 -31.40 20.82 5.19
N PHE A 149 -31.84 19.58 4.95
CA PHE A 149 -30.95 18.49 4.56
C PHE A 149 -30.25 18.76 3.21
N VAL A 150 -30.98 19.29 2.21
CA VAL A 150 -30.39 19.65 0.91
C VAL A 150 -29.47 20.87 1.03
N ASP A 151 -29.79 21.83 1.90
CA ASP A 151 -29.00 23.04 2.07
C ASP A 151 -27.62 22.76 2.69
N ILE A 152 -27.54 21.85 3.66
CA ILE A 152 -26.27 21.45 4.32
C ILE A 152 -25.35 20.57 3.46
N LEU A 153 -25.82 20.08 2.30
CA LEU A 153 -25.10 19.17 1.39
C LEU A 153 -24.30 19.89 0.30
#